data_AF-A0AAU2D2Z0-F1
#
_entry.id   AF-A0AAU2D2Z0-F1
#
_cell.length_a   1.000
_cell.length_b   1.000
_cell.length_c   1.000
_cell.angle_alpha   90.00
_cell.angle_beta   90.00
_cell.angle_gamma   90.00
#
_symmetry.space_group_name_H-M   'P 1'
#
loop_
_entity.id
_entity.type
_entity.pdbx_description
1 polymer ?
#
loop_
_entity_poly.entity_id
_entity_poly.type
_entity_poly.pdbx_seq_one_letter_code
_entity_poly.pdbx_strand_id
1 'polypeptide(L)'
;MQRKVSAVLDDRASEWGWFLAWLAVGGCVALGLAALLSVGLVLIVLGALAAVFLLRKGHRNAVVGGITGLSLPLFYLAYLNRGGPGNVCRATAGGETCTDEYAPVPFLIAGALLFAAGLLVFLILDRRHKATS
;
A
#
# COMPACT_ATOMS: atom_id res chain seq x y z
N MET A 1 8.49 27.01 24.61
CA MET A 1 8.14 25.57 24.64
C MET A 1 7.09 25.21 23.58
N GLN A 2 5.93 25.89 23.54
CA GLN A 2 4.87 25.72 22.53
C GLN A 2 5.36 25.71 21.06
N ARG A 3 6.20 26.68 20.66
CA ARG A 3 6.71 26.80 19.27
C ARG A 3 7.59 25.63 18.80
N LYS A 4 8.33 24.97 19.71
CA LYS A 4 9.13 23.77 19.39
C LYS A 4 8.24 22.53 19.23
N VAL A 5 7.19 22.41 20.03
CA VAL A 5 6.23 21.29 19.95
C VAL A 5 5.48 21.31 18.62
N SER A 6 5.05 22.50 18.15
CA SER A 6 4.38 22.65 16.85
C SER A 6 5.27 22.24 15.67
N ALA A 7 6.55 22.66 15.67
CA ALA A 7 7.49 22.30 14.60
C ALA A 7 7.76 20.79 14.50
N VAL A 8 7.85 20.09 15.65
CA VAL A 8 8.06 18.63 15.69
C VAL A 8 6.80 17.84 15.28
N LEU A 9 5.61 18.41 15.43
CA LEU A 9 4.38 17.79 14.93
C LEU A 9 4.25 17.95 13.40
N ASP A 10 4.62 19.11 12.87
CA ASP A 10 4.59 19.40 11.43
C ASP A 10 5.59 18.53 10.65
N ASP A 11 6.79 18.35 11.22
CA ASP A 11 7.82 17.49 10.64
C ASP A 11 7.41 16.01 10.63
N ARG A 12 6.76 15.55 11.71
CA ARG A 12 6.17 14.19 11.77
C ARG A 12 5.04 14.02 10.76
N ALA A 13 4.13 14.98 10.66
CA ALA A 13 3.05 14.94 9.68
C ALA A 13 3.61 14.89 8.24
N SER A 14 4.70 15.62 7.98
CA SER A 14 5.45 15.58 6.72
C SER A 14 6.01 14.18 6.43
N GLU A 15 6.76 13.56 7.35
CA GLU A 15 7.36 12.23 7.15
C GLU A 15 6.32 11.12 6.93
N TRP A 16 5.22 11.14 7.69
CA TRP A 16 4.09 10.23 7.47
C TRP A 16 3.41 10.48 6.11
N GLY A 17 3.27 11.74 5.71
CA GLY A 17 2.79 12.11 4.37
C GLY A 17 3.65 11.51 3.26
N TRP A 18 4.98 11.59 3.38
CA TRP A 18 5.91 10.97 2.44
C TRP A 18 5.81 9.45 2.42
N PHE A 19 5.67 8.80 3.58
CA PHE A 19 5.48 7.35 3.67
C PHE A 19 4.19 6.92 2.96
N LEU A 20 3.07 7.60 3.22
CA LEU A 20 1.78 7.30 2.59
C LEU A 20 1.82 7.55 1.08
N ALA A 21 2.50 8.60 0.62
CA ALA A 21 2.69 8.84 -0.81
C ALA A 21 3.48 7.71 -1.48
N TRP A 22 4.55 7.23 -0.83
CA TRP A 22 5.31 6.07 -1.29
C TRP A 22 4.48 4.79 -1.27
N LEU A 23 3.65 4.58 -0.24
CA LEU A 23 2.70 3.46 -0.17
C LEU A 23 1.73 3.46 -1.35
N ALA A 24 1.18 4.63 -1.70
CA ALA A 24 0.33 4.77 -2.87
C ALA A 24 1.08 4.42 -4.17
N VAL A 25 2.35 4.86 -4.32
CA VAL A 25 3.21 4.49 -5.46
C VAL A 25 3.36 2.98 -5.58
N GLY A 26 3.74 2.31 -4.48
CA GLY A 26 3.89 0.85 -4.46
C GLY A 26 2.60 0.13 -4.82
N GLY A 27 1.47 0.62 -4.30
CA GLY A 27 0.14 0.13 -4.62
C GLY A 27 -0.19 0.26 -6.11
N CYS A 28 0.00 1.45 -6.68
CA CYS A 28 -0.25 1.72 -8.10
C CYS A 28 0.59 0.82 -9.01
N VAL A 29 1.88 0.66 -8.71
CA VAL A 29 2.76 -0.21 -9.50
C VAL A 29 2.34 -1.67 -9.37
N ALA A 30 2.09 -2.16 -8.16
CA ALA A 30 1.76 -3.57 -7.94
C ALA A 30 0.38 -3.96 -8.48
N LEU A 31 -0.65 -3.13 -8.22
CA LEU A 31 -1.98 -3.32 -8.81
C LEU A 31 -1.95 -3.12 -10.32
N GLY A 32 -1.15 -2.16 -10.79
CA GLY A 32 -0.97 -1.90 -12.21
C GLY A 32 -0.35 -3.10 -12.94
N LEU A 33 0.65 -3.75 -12.35
CA LEU A 33 1.22 -4.99 -12.87
C LEU A 33 0.20 -6.14 -12.85
N ALA A 34 -0.58 -6.29 -11.78
CA ALA A 34 -1.64 -7.29 -11.71
C ALA A 34 -2.75 -7.06 -12.75
N ALA A 35 -3.01 -5.80 -13.11
CA ALA A 35 -4.04 -5.38 -14.06
C ALA A 35 -3.48 -4.98 -15.43
N LEU A 36 -2.27 -5.43 -15.79
CA LEU A 36 -1.49 -4.88 -16.91
C LEU A 36 -2.24 -4.82 -18.24
N LEU A 37 -3.02 -5.87 -18.55
CA LEU A 37 -3.79 -5.99 -19.80
C LEU A 37 -5.11 -5.20 -19.81
N SER A 38 -5.36 -4.37 -18.80
CA SER A 38 -6.58 -3.57 -18.65
C SER A 38 -6.24 -2.10 -18.35
N VAL A 39 -6.55 -1.61 -17.15
CA VAL A 39 -6.21 -0.26 -16.67
C VAL A 39 -4.78 -0.19 -16.10
N GLY A 40 -4.06 -1.31 -16.05
CA GLY A 40 -2.80 -1.42 -15.33
C GLY A 40 -1.69 -0.50 -15.82
N LEU A 41 -1.60 -0.28 -17.13
CA LEU A 41 -0.59 0.64 -17.69
C LEU A 41 -0.75 2.07 -17.16
N VAL A 42 -2.00 2.55 -17.00
CA VAL A 42 -2.28 3.88 -16.45
C VAL A 42 -1.80 3.97 -15.00
N LEU A 43 -2.08 2.95 -14.19
CA LEU A 43 -1.63 2.90 -12.79
C LEU A 43 -0.09 2.87 -12.70
N ILE A 44 0.59 2.10 -13.56
CA ILE A 44 2.06 2.05 -13.60
C ILE A 44 2.63 3.42 -13.97
N VAL A 45 2.09 4.09 -15.00
CA VAL A 45 2.56 5.42 -15.42
C VAL A 45 2.37 6.44 -14.29
N LEU A 46 1.20 6.48 -13.66
CA LEU A 46 0.95 7.37 -12.53
C LEU A 46 1.89 7.07 -11.35
N GLY A 47 2.09 5.80 -11.03
CA GLY A 47 3.04 5.35 -10.01
C GLY A 47 4.47 5.77 -10.32
N ALA A 48 4.92 5.63 -11.57
CA ALA A 48 6.25 6.02 -12.01
C ALA A 48 6.46 7.54 -11.95
N LEU A 49 5.49 8.33 -12.43
CA LEU A 49 5.55 9.80 -12.37
C LEU A 49 5.59 10.29 -10.92
N ALA A 50 4.74 9.71 -10.05
CA ALA A 50 4.77 9.99 -8.62
C ALA A 50 6.11 9.58 -8.00
N ALA A 51 6.64 8.39 -8.29
CA ALA A 51 7.94 7.94 -7.80
C ALA A 51 9.07 8.91 -8.19
N VAL A 52 9.13 9.35 -9.45
CA VAL A 52 10.11 10.33 -9.93
C VAL A 52 9.98 11.65 -9.16
N PHE A 53 8.74 12.13 -8.96
CA PHE A 53 8.50 13.34 -8.18
C PHE A 53 8.96 13.19 -6.72
N LEU A 54 8.61 12.08 -6.07
CA LEU A 54 8.96 11.81 -4.68
C LEU A 54 10.47 11.64 -4.49
N LEU A 55 11.18 11.00 -5.44
CA LEU A 55 12.63 10.88 -5.40
C LEU A 55 13.35 12.23 -5.54
N ARG A 56 12.76 13.19 -6.27
CA ARG A 56 13.34 14.53 -6.45
C ARG A 56 13.15 15.45 -5.26
N LYS A 57 12.10 15.25 -4.45
CA LYS A 57 11.72 16.17 -3.36
C LYS A 57 11.76 15.56 -1.96
N GLY A 58 11.82 14.24 -1.83
CA GLY A 58 11.43 13.53 -0.62
C GLY A 58 12.56 13.04 0.28
N HIS A 59 12.16 12.59 1.46
CA HIS A 59 13.01 11.94 2.44
C HIS A 59 13.33 10.50 2.05
N ARG A 60 14.61 10.15 1.99
CA ARG A 60 15.10 8.83 1.53
C ARG A 60 14.57 7.66 2.37
N ASN A 61 14.25 7.89 3.64
CA ASN A 61 13.71 6.88 4.55
C ASN A 61 12.24 6.51 4.25
N ALA A 62 11.48 7.38 3.60
CA ALA A 62 10.06 7.17 3.32
C ALA A 62 9.82 6.18 2.16
N VAL A 63 10.86 5.82 1.38
CA VAL A 63 10.79 4.87 0.26
C VAL A 63 10.27 3.49 0.69
N VAL A 64 10.46 3.12 1.97
CA VAL A 64 9.90 1.90 2.57
C VAL A 64 8.36 1.84 2.47
N GLY A 65 7.69 3.00 2.37
CA GLY A 65 6.28 3.07 2.04
C GLY A 65 5.96 2.32 0.74
N GLY A 66 6.80 2.44 -0.30
CA GLY A 66 6.61 1.76 -1.58
C GLY A 66 6.62 0.24 -1.48
N ILE A 67 7.50 -0.31 -0.65
CA ILE A 67 7.52 -1.75 -0.35
C ILE A 67 6.26 -2.14 0.43
N THR A 68 5.83 -1.30 1.38
CA THR A 68 4.59 -1.50 2.14
C THR A 68 3.38 -1.53 1.20
N GLY A 69 3.35 -0.69 0.17
CA GLY A 69 2.29 -0.63 -0.85
C GLY A 69 2.08 -1.93 -1.63
N LEU A 70 3.10 -2.80 -1.70
CA LEU A 70 2.99 -4.13 -2.32
C LEU A 70 2.00 -5.05 -1.58
N SER A 71 1.61 -4.72 -0.34
CA SER A 71 0.57 -5.44 0.39
C SER A 71 -0.85 -5.20 -0.14
N LEU A 72 -1.08 -4.09 -0.87
CA LEU A 72 -2.43 -3.70 -1.31
C LEU A 72 -3.09 -4.71 -2.26
N PRO A 73 -2.40 -5.27 -3.28
CA PRO A 73 -2.96 -6.37 -4.07
C PRO A 73 -3.34 -7.60 -3.24
N LEU A 74 -2.59 -7.93 -2.19
CA LEU A 74 -2.89 -9.10 -1.34
C LEU A 74 -4.15 -8.86 -0.52
N PHE A 75 -4.32 -7.67 0.05
CA PHE A 75 -5.57 -7.30 0.72
C PHE A 75 -6.75 -7.24 -0.26
N TYR A 76 -6.52 -6.75 -1.48
CA TYR A 76 -7.55 -6.74 -2.52
C TYR A 76 -8.00 -8.16 -2.90
N LEU A 77 -7.05 -9.10 -3.07
CA LEU A 77 -7.38 -10.51 -3.32
C LEU A 77 -8.14 -11.13 -2.14
N ALA A 78 -7.71 -10.88 -0.90
CA ALA A 78 -8.44 -11.36 0.27
C ALA A 78 -9.88 -10.83 0.31
N TYR A 79 -10.07 -9.55 -0.04
CA TYR A 79 -11.39 -8.93 -0.10
C TYR A 79 -12.26 -9.51 -1.22
N LEU A 80 -11.71 -9.72 -2.41
CA LEU A 80 -12.45 -10.29 -3.53
C LEU A 80 -12.90 -11.74 -3.25
N ASN A 81 -12.07 -12.52 -2.57
CA ASN A 81 -12.31 -13.93 -2.27
C ASN A 81 -12.92 -14.17 -0.88
N ARG A 82 -13.52 -13.14 -0.28
CA ARG A 82 -14.04 -13.20 1.10
C ARG A 82 -15.22 -14.17 1.28
N GLY A 83 -15.87 -14.59 0.20
CA GLY A 83 -16.93 -15.59 0.23
C GLY A 83 -16.42 -17.02 0.04
N GLY A 84 -15.21 -17.19 -0.47
CA GLY A 84 -14.58 -18.48 -0.74
C GLY A 84 -14.07 -19.20 0.52
N PRO A 85 -13.46 -20.39 0.34
CA PRO A 85 -13.10 -20.98 -0.95
C PRO A 85 -14.24 -21.74 -1.64
N GLY A 86 -14.09 -21.96 -2.95
CA GLY A 86 -14.96 -22.80 -3.77
C GLY A 86 -15.99 -22.00 -4.57
N ASN A 87 -17.00 -22.70 -5.07
CA ASN A 87 -18.01 -22.12 -5.94
C ASN A 87 -18.99 -21.23 -5.14
N VAL A 88 -18.81 -19.91 -5.24
CA VAL A 88 -19.64 -18.91 -4.58
C VAL A 88 -20.59 -18.30 -5.59
N CYS A 89 -21.88 -18.41 -5.32
CA CYS A 89 -22.91 -17.90 -6.20
C CYS A 89 -23.57 -16.64 -5.63
N ARG A 90 -23.80 -15.66 -6.51
CA ARG A 90 -24.44 -14.38 -6.18
C ARG A 90 -25.62 -14.14 -7.10
N ALA A 91 -26.75 -13.74 -6.52
CA ALA A 91 -27.92 -13.32 -7.28
C ALA A 91 -27.64 -12.03 -8.05
N THR A 92 -28.11 -11.97 -9.29
CA THR A 92 -28.04 -10.82 -10.20
C THR A 92 -29.43 -10.59 -10.80
N ALA A 93 -29.64 -9.45 -11.46
CA ALA A 93 -30.96 -9.10 -12.02
C ALA A 93 -31.50 -10.12 -13.05
N GLY A 94 -30.62 -10.93 -13.66
CA GLY A 94 -30.99 -11.94 -14.66
C GLY A 94 -30.87 -13.40 -14.20
N GLY A 95 -30.58 -13.66 -12.92
CA GLY A 95 -30.37 -15.01 -12.40
C GLY A 95 -29.25 -15.08 -11.36
N GLU A 96 -28.38 -16.08 -11.48
CA GLU A 96 -27.29 -16.33 -10.54
C GLU A 96 -25.96 -16.41 -11.28
N THR A 97 -24.93 -15.75 -10.76
CA THR A 97 -23.56 -15.88 -11.25
C THR A 97 -22.72 -16.57 -10.20
N CYS A 98 -22.12 -17.70 -10.55
CA CYS A 98 -21.21 -18.44 -9.71
C CYS A 98 -19.76 -18.19 -10.15
N THR A 99 -18.90 -17.95 -9.18
CA THR A 99 -17.46 -17.78 -9.38
C THR A 99 -16.71 -18.68 -8.41
N ASP A 100 -15.69 -19.36 -8.90
CA ASP A 100 -14.78 -20.12 -8.04
C ASP A 100 -13.84 -19.14 -7.33
N GLU A 101 -13.99 -19.02 -6.01
CA GLU A 101 -13.19 -18.13 -5.17
C GLU A 101 -12.08 -18.89 -4.47
N TYR A 102 -10.91 -18.27 -4.33
CA TYR A 102 -9.79 -18.81 -3.56
C TYR A 102 -10.05 -18.73 -2.04
N ALA A 103 -9.24 -19.40 -1.23
CA ALA A 103 -9.24 -19.16 0.20
C ALA A 103 -8.69 -17.74 0.50
N PRO A 104 -9.42 -16.86 1.22
CA PRO A 104 -8.99 -15.48 1.43
C PRO A 104 -7.88 -15.33 2.48
N VAL A 105 -7.82 -16.25 3.45
CA VAL A 105 -6.94 -16.17 4.62
C VAL A 105 -5.45 -16.11 4.27
N PRO A 106 -4.90 -16.92 3.34
CA PRO A 106 -3.50 -16.85 2.96
C PRO A 106 -3.08 -15.47 2.45
N PHE A 107 -3.92 -14.84 1.61
CA PHE A 107 -3.65 -13.50 1.08
C PHE A 107 -3.71 -12.45 2.19
N LEU A 108 -4.67 -12.57 3.12
CA LEU A 108 -4.79 -11.66 4.26
C LEU A 108 -3.55 -11.73 5.17
N ILE A 109 -3.11 -12.94 5.51
CA ILE A 109 -1.92 -13.14 6.36
C ILE A 109 -0.67 -12.60 5.66
N ALA A 110 -0.47 -12.94 4.39
CA ALA A 110 0.69 -12.47 3.62
C ALA A 110 0.70 -10.93 3.50
N GLY A 111 -0.45 -10.33 3.20
CA GLY A 111 -0.63 -8.88 3.16
C GLY A 111 -0.34 -8.23 4.51
N ALA A 112 -0.87 -8.79 5.60
CA ALA A 112 -0.67 -8.27 6.95
C ALA A 112 0.79 -8.33 7.38
N LEU A 113 1.49 -9.43 7.11
CA LEU A 113 2.92 -9.58 7.42
C LEU A 113 3.77 -8.58 6.63
N LEU A 114 3.51 -8.42 5.33
CA LEU A 114 4.25 -7.49 4.49
C LEU A 114 4.01 -6.03 4.90
N PHE A 115 2.74 -5.69 5.18
CA PHE A 115 2.38 -4.36 5.66
C PHE A 115 3.02 -4.06 7.01
N ALA A 116 2.92 -4.99 7.97
CA ALA A 116 3.50 -4.84 9.30
C ALA A 116 5.03 -4.71 9.23
N ALA A 117 5.70 -5.53 8.42
CA ALA A 117 7.15 -5.44 8.23
C ALA A 117 7.56 -4.08 7.67
N GLY A 118 6.89 -3.59 6.62
CA GLY A 118 7.17 -2.28 6.05
C GLY A 118 6.94 -1.13 7.04
N LEU A 119 5.83 -1.18 7.77
CA LEU A 119 5.51 -0.20 8.81
C LEU A 119 6.55 -0.21 9.95
N LEU A 120 6.93 -1.39 10.44
CA LEU A 120 7.94 -1.53 11.50
C LEU A 120 9.29 -0.98 11.07
N VAL A 121 9.72 -1.26 9.83
CA VAL A 121 10.96 -0.70 9.29
C VAL A 121 10.89 0.82 9.22
N PHE A 122 9.77 1.39 8.75
CA PHE A 122 9.57 2.85 8.75
C PHE A 122 9.67 3.44 10.16
N LEU A 123 9.00 2.85 11.15
CA LEU A 123 9.07 3.30 12.54
C LEU A 123 10.50 3.20 13.13
N ILE A 124 11.26 2.16 12.77
CA ILE A 124 12.65 2.03 13.22
C ILE A 124 13.53 3.12 12.59
N LEU A 125 13.36 3.40 11.29
CA LEU A 125 14.13 4.44 10.58
C LEU A 125 13.79 5.84 11.08
N ASP A 126 12.50 6.13 11.30
CA ASP A 126 12.00 7.38 11.87
C ASP A 126 12.62 7.64 13.26
N ARG A 127 12.64 6.61 14.12
CA ARG A 127 13.25 6.72 15.46
C ARG A 127 14.75 6.96 15.41
N ARG A 128 15.47 6.35 14.45
CA ARG A 128 16.93 6.54 14.29
C ARG A 128 17.27 7.95 13.85
N HIS A 129 16.50 8.52 12.92
CA HIS A 129 16.69 9.89 12.46
C HIS A 129 16.59 10.90 13.62
N LYS A 130 15.65 10.65 14.54
CA LYS A 130 15.45 11.48 15.74
C LYS A 130 16.55 11.36 16.79
N ALA A 131 17.25 10.23 16.87
CA ALA A 131 18.33 10.02 17.84
C ALA A 131 19.64 10.72 17.43
N THR A 132 19.79 11.05 16.14
CA THR A 132 21.01 11.65 15.57
C THR A 132 20.90 13.15 15.29
N SER A 133 19.72 13.76 15.45
CA SER A 133 19.48 15.19 15.22
C SER A 133 19.36 15.96 16.54
#